data_AF-A0A7S4B720-F1
#
_entry.id   AF-A0A7S4B720-F1
#
_cell.length_a   1.000
_cell.length_b   1.000
_cell.length_c   1.000
_cell.angle_alpha   90.00
_cell.angle_beta   90.00
_cell.angle_gamma   90.00
#
_symmetry.space_group_name_H-M   'P 1'
#
loop_
_entity.id
_entity.type
_entity.pdbx_description
1 polymer ?
#
loop_
_entity_poly.entity_id
_entity_poly.type
_entity_poly.pdbx_seq_one_letter_code
_entity_poly.pdbx_strand_id
1 'polypeptide(L)'
;NFCINLEEGAEPSIPDGDAESTASLCECGSDAPPGIRDLAAESMFEYGSRVGTWRVLRAFKSRDAPATLFACAQTLERHPELALALQAGVVEGRYDVCCHGLRWDEHSLMDEQTERSAIAAAYDSLSKTIGVPYGWYCRTAPSVHTRRLLLEHGGFMYDSDAYNDELPYYVDVACEVSSSTRDEQQQRSAAIAPPDRPAPSAANPAERPRNPLRISWRARMHALYALIGSVLESVGVRTPPIAPLQLRRQLVIPYTLCTNDSKFAPGRAFSTSADFYEFCRDAIDALMAEADEGGARRMLSIGLHPRLIGHPARIADSPTQPRQLRSSRTAIRDLHACVQAE
;
A
#
# COMPACT_ATOMS: atom_id res chain seq x y z
N ASN A 1 -2.68 -2.34 -11.08
CA ASN A 1 -1.78 -1.74 -10.08
C ASN A 1 -0.72 -2.77 -9.70
N PHE A 2 0.53 -2.61 -10.18
CA PHE A 2 1.64 -3.49 -9.78
C PHE A 2 2.36 -2.85 -8.58
N CYS A 3 2.39 -3.55 -7.46
CA CYS A 3 3.04 -3.08 -6.23
C CYS A 3 4.33 -3.86 -6.00
N ILE A 4 5.47 -3.18 -6.03
CA ILE A 4 6.79 -3.76 -5.72
C ILE A 4 7.13 -3.40 -4.28
N ASN A 5 7.14 -4.39 -3.40
CA ASN A 5 7.42 -4.22 -1.97
C ASN A 5 8.94 -4.22 -1.75
N LEU A 6 9.49 -3.11 -1.25
CA LEU A 6 10.91 -2.93 -0.95
C LEU A 6 11.07 -2.94 0.57
N GLU A 7 11.43 -4.11 1.09
CA GLU A 7 11.41 -4.40 2.53
C GLU A 7 12.77 -4.94 3.01
N GLU A 8 13.64 -5.31 2.09
CA GLU A 8 14.93 -5.92 2.36
C GLU A 8 15.86 -4.95 3.10
N GLY A 9 16.33 -5.35 4.28
CA GLY A 9 17.08 -4.52 5.22
C GLY A 9 16.21 -3.79 6.25
N ALA A 10 14.88 -3.91 6.19
CA ALA A 10 13.93 -3.29 7.10
C ALA A 10 13.11 -4.32 7.92
N GLU A 11 13.35 -5.61 7.70
CA GLU A 11 12.72 -6.72 8.43
C GLU A 11 13.19 -6.83 9.89
N PRO A 12 12.41 -7.52 10.76
CA PRO A 12 12.87 -7.87 12.11
C PRO A 12 14.21 -8.60 12.10
N SER A 13 15.17 -8.07 12.85
CA SER A 13 16.57 -8.46 12.80
C SER A 13 17.26 -8.28 14.17
N ILE A 14 17.93 -9.33 14.67
CA ILE A 14 18.64 -9.27 15.96
C ILE A 14 19.71 -8.16 16.00
N PRO A 15 20.55 -7.96 14.96
CA PRO A 15 21.46 -6.81 14.90
C PRO A 15 20.81 -5.43 15.06
N ASP A 16 19.53 -5.31 14.70
CA ASP A 16 18.77 -4.07 14.82
C ASP A 16 18.11 -3.89 16.19
N GLY A 17 18.28 -4.87 17.09
CA GLY A 17 17.73 -4.87 18.44
C GLY A 17 16.39 -5.57 18.58
N ASP A 18 15.90 -6.22 17.53
CA ASP A 18 14.67 -7.02 17.61
C ASP A 18 14.89 -8.32 18.39
N ALA A 19 13.81 -8.84 18.98
CA ALA A 19 13.88 -10.06 19.78
C ALA A 19 14.06 -11.33 18.93
N GLU A 20 13.62 -11.30 17.67
CA GLU A 20 13.56 -12.47 16.78
C GLU A 20 13.99 -12.10 15.36
N SER A 21 14.57 -13.06 14.65
CA SER A 21 14.82 -12.93 13.21
C SER A 21 13.52 -13.15 12.43
N THR A 22 13.34 -12.47 11.30
CA THR A 22 12.14 -12.69 10.49
C THR A 22 11.98 -14.15 10.03
N ALA A 23 10.78 -14.70 10.24
CA ALA A 23 10.38 -15.99 9.67
C ALA A 23 9.44 -15.82 8.46
N SER A 24 8.95 -14.60 8.22
CA SER A 24 7.90 -14.35 7.23
C SER A 24 8.49 -14.13 5.85
N LEU A 25 7.85 -14.74 4.84
CA LEU A 25 8.23 -14.63 3.43
C LEU A 25 9.68 -15.09 3.15
N CYS A 26 10.14 -16.10 3.91
CA CYS A 26 11.37 -16.86 3.67
C CYS A 26 11.06 -18.22 3.03
N GLU A 27 12.00 -18.79 2.27
CA GLU A 27 11.84 -20.08 1.56
C GLU A 27 11.70 -21.30 2.48
N CYS A 28 12.16 -21.21 3.72
CA CYS A 28 12.05 -22.30 4.69
C CYS A 28 11.41 -21.87 6.02
N GLY A 29 10.89 -20.64 6.11
CA GLY A 29 10.62 -20.01 7.40
C GLY A 29 11.92 -19.75 8.17
N SER A 30 11.80 -19.50 9.48
CA SER A 30 12.90 -19.45 10.43
C SER A 30 12.54 -20.29 11.65
N ASP A 31 13.45 -21.18 12.04
CA ASP A 31 13.37 -21.98 13.27
C ASP A 31 14.37 -21.46 14.33
N ALA A 32 15.01 -20.30 14.08
CA ALA A 32 15.98 -19.74 15.01
C ALA A 32 15.30 -19.30 16.32
N PRO A 33 15.82 -19.70 17.50
CA PRO A 33 15.27 -19.24 18.77
C PRO A 33 15.39 -17.72 18.95
N PRO A 34 14.54 -17.11 19.80
CA PRO A 34 14.68 -15.69 20.16
C PRO A 34 16.08 -15.34 20.64
N GLY A 35 16.59 -14.18 20.20
CA GLY A 35 17.94 -13.70 20.47
C GLY A 35 19.04 -14.33 19.60
N ILE A 36 18.72 -15.28 18.72
CA ILE A 36 19.65 -15.90 17.78
C ILE A 36 19.37 -15.42 16.36
N ARG A 37 20.44 -15.07 15.65
CA ARG A 37 20.39 -14.69 14.23
C ARG A 37 20.09 -15.90 13.36
N ASP A 38 19.09 -15.77 12.50
CA ASP A 38 18.89 -16.68 11.38
C ASP A 38 19.62 -16.16 10.14
N LEU A 39 20.85 -16.63 9.95
CA LEU A 39 21.66 -16.24 8.79
C LEU A 39 21.07 -16.73 7.46
N ALA A 40 20.25 -17.78 7.46
CA ALA A 40 19.58 -18.22 6.25
C ALA A 40 18.49 -17.20 5.88
N ALA A 41 17.64 -16.81 6.82
CA ALA A 41 16.62 -15.79 6.60
C ALA A 41 17.23 -14.43 6.18
N GLU A 42 18.26 -13.97 6.87
CA GLU A 42 19.00 -12.75 6.51
C GLU A 42 19.52 -12.82 5.05
N SER A 43 20.17 -13.93 4.68
CA SER A 43 20.70 -14.09 3.31
C SER A 43 19.62 -14.17 2.23
N MET A 44 18.41 -14.63 2.57
CA MET A 44 17.26 -14.61 1.66
C MET A 44 16.74 -13.20 1.44
N PHE A 45 16.66 -12.38 2.48
CA PHE A 45 16.33 -10.96 2.35
C PHE A 45 17.42 -10.21 1.56
N GLU A 46 18.70 -10.47 1.84
CA GLU A 46 19.81 -9.91 1.07
C GLU A 46 19.71 -10.24 -0.44
N TYR A 47 19.18 -11.40 -0.83
CA TYR A 47 18.98 -11.70 -2.25
C TYR A 47 18.08 -10.66 -2.95
N GLY A 48 17.02 -10.20 -2.28
CA GLY A 48 16.10 -9.22 -2.84
C GLY A 48 16.77 -7.87 -3.09
N SER A 49 17.53 -7.34 -2.14
CA SER A 49 18.25 -6.06 -2.32
C SER A 49 19.45 -6.18 -3.28
N ARG A 50 20.19 -7.29 -3.24
CA ARG A 50 21.39 -7.49 -4.05
C ARG A 50 21.12 -7.87 -5.50
N VAL A 51 20.06 -8.63 -5.76
CA VAL A 51 19.83 -9.27 -7.07
C VAL A 51 18.38 -9.14 -7.54
N GLY A 52 17.43 -9.49 -6.68
CA GLY A 52 16.00 -9.59 -7.02
C GLY A 52 15.45 -8.28 -7.56
N THR A 53 15.67 -7.19 -6.83
CA THR A 53 15.13 -5.85 -7.16
C THR A 53 15.59 -5.40 -8.53
N TRP A 54 16.89 -5.49 -8.82
CA TRP A 54 17.44 -5.13 -10.12
C TRP A 54 16.86 -5.96 -11.27
N ARG A 55 16.56 -7.24 -11.04
CA ARG A 55 15.92 -8.10 -12.04
C ARG A 55 14.48 -7.70 -12.30
N VAL A 56 13.72 -7.41 -11.25
CA VAL A 56 12.34 -6.91 -11.33
C VAL A 56 12.30 -5.57 -12.07
N LEU A 57 13.13 -4.59 -11.66
CA LEU A 57 13.16 -3.27 -12.31
C LEU A 57 13.50 -3.36 -13.82
N ARG A 58 14.43 -4.24 -14.21
CA ARG A 58 14.71 -4.51 -15.64
C ARG A 58 13.50 -5.10 -16.37
N ALA A 59 12.77 -6.02 -15.74
CA ALA A 59 11.59 -6.63 -16.34
C ALA A 59 10.49 -5.59 -16.62
N PHE A 60 10.21 -4.70 -15.67
CA PHE A 60 9.27 -3.58 -15.85
C PHE A 60 9.76 -2.59 -16.90
N LYS A 61 11.04 -2.15 -16.81
CA LYS A 61 11.64 -1.21 -17.77
C LYS A 61 11.60 -1.73 -19.21
N SER A 62 11.89 -3.02 -19.42
CA SER A 62 11.87 -3.64 -20.76
C SER A 62 10.48 -3.67 -21.41
N ARG A 63 9.43 -3.44 -20.62
CA ARG A 63 8.03 -3.50 -21.04
C ARG A 63 7.32 -2.15 -20.92
N ASP A 64 8.07 -1.11 -20.57
CA ASP A 64 7.55 0.25 -20.31
C ASP A 64 6.38 0.27 -19.32
N ALA A 65 6.38 -0.67 -18.36
CA ALA A 65 5.29 -0.82 -17.41
C ALA A 65 5.53 0.04 -16.16
N PRO A 66 4.54 0.84 -15.71
CA PRO A 66 4.63 1.57 -14.45
C PRO A 66 4.44 0.62 -13.26
N ALA A 67 4.94 1.04 -12.09
CA ALA A 67 4.75 0.34 -10.83
C ALA A 67 4.63 1.32 -9.67
N THR A 68 3.96 0.91 -8.59
CA THR A 68 4.00 1.60 -7.31
C THR A 68 5.00 0.90 -6.40
N LEU A 69 5.95 1.65 -5.87
CA LEU A 69 6.94 1.14 -4.92
C LEU A 69 6.34 1.21 -3.52
N PHE A 70 6.11 0.06 -2.90
CA PHE A 70 5.73 -0.04 -1.49
C PHE A 70 7.03 -0.11 -0.69
N ALA A 71 7.56 1.05 -0.30
CA ALA A 71 8.93 1.17 0.19
C ALA A 71 9.01 1.37 1.71
N CYS A 72 9.70 0.47 2.41
CA CYS A 72 10.18 0.75 3.75
C CYS A 72 11.32 1.77 3.67
N ALA A 73 11.27 2.82 4.47
CA ALA A 73 12.25 3.89 4.39
C ALA A 73 13.68 3.38 4.69
N GLN A 74 13.84 2.51 5.68
CA GLN A 74 15.14 1.98 6.08
C GLN A 74 15.81 1.12 4.99
N THR A 75 15.05 0.43 4.14
CA THR A 75 15.60 -0.28 2.98
C THR A 75 16.40 0.68 2.09
N LEU A 76 15.88 1.88 1.86
CA LEU A 76 16.52 2.88 1.00
C LEU A 76 17.67 3.61 1.71
N GLU A 77 17.59 3.78 3.03
CA GLU A 77 18.70 4.28 3.85
C GLU A 77 19.92 3.34 3.82
N ARG A 78 19.68 2.02 3.80
CA ARG A 78 20.74 0.99 3.78
C ARG A 78 21.30 0.71 2.39
N HIS A 79 20.53 1.01 1.34
CA HIS A 79 20.89 0.72 -0.05
C HIS A 79 20.89 2.00 -0.91
N PRO A 80 21.88 2.89 -0.75
CA PRO A 80 21.92 4.17 -1.44
C PRO A 80 22.01 4.04 -2.97
N GLU A 81 22.70 3.02 -3.51
CA GLU A 81 22.69 2.79 -4.96
C GLU A 81 21.30 2.41 -5.49
N LEU A 82 20.51 1.68 -4.70
CA LEU A 82 19.15 1.32 -5.05
C LEU A 82 18.24 2.55 -4.97
N ALA A 83 18.37 3.35 -3.90
CA ALA A 83 17.63 4.60 -3.75
C ALA A 83 17.83 5.55 -4.94
N LEU A 84 19.08 5.73 -5.40
CA LEU A 84 19.38 6.55 -6.58
C LEU A 84 18.71 6.03 -7.85
N ALA A 85 18.73 4.71 -8.08
CA ALA A 85 18.10 4.11 -9.25
C ALA A 85 16.57 4.23 -9.24
N LEU A 86 15.95 4.08 -8.06
CA LEU A 86 14.50 4.23 -7.89
C LEU A 86 14.09 5.70 -8.03
N GLN A 87 14.84 6.63 -7.43
CA GLN A 87 14.61 8.08 -7.56
C GLN A 87 14.61 8.51 -9.03
N ALA A 88 15.57 8.04 -9.83
CA ALA A 88 15.59 8.31 -11.26
C ALA A 88 14.31 7.81 -11.96
N GLY A 89 13.83 6.61 -11.59
CA GLY A 89 12.57 6.09 -12.09
C GLY A 89 11.33 6.89 -11.65
N VAL A 90 11.31 7.42 -10.43
CA VAL A 90 10.25 8.32 -9.94
C VAL A 90 10.25 9.64 -10.70
N VAL A 91 11.42 10.27 -10.90
CA VAL A 91 11.56 11.52 -11.66
C VAL A 91 11.14 11.35 -13.13
N GLU A 92 11.44 10.18 -13.72
CA GLU A 92 11.00 9.83 -15.07
C GLU A 92 9.49 9.49 -15.15
N GLY A 93 8.76 9.48 -14.03
CA GLY A 93 7.34 9.14 -13.99
C GLY A 93 7.03 7.65 -14.19
N ARG A 94 8.03 6.77 -14.08
CA ARG A 94 7.82 5.31 -14.17
C ARG A 94 7.28 4.72 -12.88
N TYR A 95 7.64 5.33 -11.75
CA TYR A 95 7.32 4.81 -10.43
C TYR A 95 6.52 5.81 -9.61
N ASP A 96 5.44 5.33 -9.00
CA ASP A 96 4.77 5.99 -7.88
C ASP A 96 5.38 5.51 -6.56
N VAL A 97 5.27 6.30 -5.49
CA VAL A 97 5.84 6.00 -4.18
C VAL A 97 4.72 5.86 -3.13
N CYS A 98 4.65 4.69 -2.52
CA CYS A 98 3.79 4.38 -1.39
C CYS A 98 4.68 4.04 -0.19
N CYS A 99 4.46 4.73 0.93
CA CYS A 99 5.19 4.48 2.16
C CYS A 99 4.78 3.14 2.76
N HIS A 100 5.75 2.26 3.00
CA HIS A 100 5.53 0.95 3.61
C HIS A 100 6.09 0.88 5.04
N GLY A 101 5.98 1.98 5.78
CA GLY A 101 6.57 2.16 7.11
C GLY A 101 8.04 2.60 7.12
N LEU A 102 8.55 2.93 8.31
CA LEU A 102 9.97 3.21 8.53
C LEU A 102 10.77 1.91 8.43
N ARG A 103 10.31 0.90 9.18
CA ARG A 103 10.71 -0.51 9.12
C ARG A 103 9.51 -1.36 8.71
N TRP A 104 9.75 -2.64 8.42
CA TRP A 104 8.72 -3.63 8.10
C TRP A 104 8.07 -4.19 9.39
N ASP A 105 7.42 -3.29 10.14
CA ASP A 105 6.90 -3.54 11.49
C ASP A 105 5.39 -3.81 11.54
N GLU A 106 4.96 -4.44 12.64
CA GLU A 106 3.56 -4.73 12.95
C GLU A 106 2.85 -3.53 13.60
N HIS A 107 2.38 -2.60 12.77
CA HIS A 107 1.70 -1.38 13.21
C HIS A 107 0.45 -1.68 14.07
N SER A 108 -0.23 -2.81 13.84
CA SER A 108 -1.37 -3.25 14.64
C SER A 108 -1.07 -3.43 16.13
N LEU A 109 0.20 -3.60 16.51
CA LEU A 109 0.65 -3.78 17.90
C LEU A 109 1.28 -2.51 18.50
N MET A 110 1.47 -1.45 17.71
CA MET A 110 2.07 -0.21 18.18
C MET A 110 1.08 0.59 19.04
N ASP A 111 1.61 1.26 20.06
CA ASP A 111 0.88 2.34 20.71
C ASP A 111 0.80 3.56 19.78
N GLU A 112 -0.20 4.41 20.00
CA GLU A 112 -0.49 5.56 19.14
C GLU A 112 0.70 6.52 18.98
N GLN A 113 1.48 6.77 20.04
CA GLN A 113 2.55 7.76 20.01
C GLN A 113 3.74 7.24 19.22
N THR A 114 4.09 5.97 19.42
CA THR A 114 5.12 5.28 18.64
C THR A 114 4.74 5.24 17.16
N GLU A 115 3.51 4.82 16.85
CA GLU A 115 3.01 4.75 15.47
C GLU A 115 3.02 6.12 14.78
N ARG A 116 2.55 7.17 15.45
CA ARG A 116 2.55 8.55 14.93
C ARG A 116 3.97 9.01 14.58
N SER A 117 4.93 8.71 15.45
CA SER A 117 6.33 9.09 15.26
C SER A 117 6.95 8.31 14.10
N ALA A 118 6.65 7.01 13.99
CA ALA A 118 7.12 6.16 12.90
C ALA A 118 6.56 6.60 11.53
N ILE A 119 5.26 6.95 11.45
CA ILE A 119 4.63 7.47 10.24
C ILE A 119 5.35 8.73 9.73
N ALA A 120 5.58 9.70 10.62
CA ALA A 120 6.25 10.95 10.26
C ALA A 120 7.70 10.71 9.82
N ALA A 121 8.46 9.89 10.56
CA ALA A 121 9.84 9.56 10.23
C ALA A 121 9.97 8.85 8.86
N ALA A 122 9.06 7.92 8.58
CA ALA A 122 9.03 7.21 7.29
C ALA A 122 8.75 8.16 6.12
N TYR A 123 7.76 9.04 6.27
CA TYR A 123 7.43 10.06 5.27
C TYR A 123 8.62 10.97 4.96
N ASP A 124 9.27 11.49 6.01
CA ASP A 124 10.41 12.39 5.87
C ASP A 124 11.61 11.71 5.20
N SER A 125 11.89 10.45 5.56
CA SER A 125 13.00 9.70 4.98
C SER A 125 12.76 9.38 3.50
N LEU A 126 11.57 8.90 3.14
CA LEU A 126 11.22 8.63 1.73
C LEU A 126 11.21 9.90 0.87
N SER A 127 10.66 10.99 1.41
CA SER A 127 10.64 12.30 0.73
C SER A 127 12.04 12.81 0.39
N LYS A 128 13.03 12.50 1.23
CA LYS A 128 14.45 12.86 1.01
C LYS A 128 15.18 11.89 0.08
N THR A 129 14.78 10.63 0.04
CA THR A 129 15.50 9.58 -0.69
C THR A 129 14.99 9.42 -2.12
N ILE A 130 13.70 9.13 -2.32
CA ILE A 130 13.14 8.79 -3.64
C ILE A 130 11.99 9.69 -4.10
N GLY A 131 11.35 10.41 -3.19
CA GLY A 131 10.25 11.32 -3.51
C GLY A 131 9.10 11.24 -2.50
N VAL A 132 8.13 12.14 -2.65
CA VAL A 132 6.98 12.25 -1.73
C VAL A 132 6.11 10.99 -1.81
N PRO A 133 5.91 10.26 -0.70
CA PRO A 133 5.03 9.09 -0.69
C PRO A 133 3.57 9.50 -0.47
N TYR A 134 2.79 9.60 -1.55
CA TYR A 134 1.37 9.96 -1.43
C TYR A 134 0.49 8.81 -0.92
N GLY A 135 0.97 7.57 -0.99
CA GLY A 135 0.32 6.39 -0.45
C GLY A 135 0.90 5.93 0.88
N TRP A 136 0.10 5.19 1.65
CA TRP A 136 0.54 4.42 2.81
C TRP A 136 0.03 2.98 2.77
N TYR A 137 0.85 2.04 3.21
CA TYR A 137 0.47 0.65 3.43
C TYR A 137 1.28 0.06 4.59
N CYS A 138 0.64 -0.61 5.55
CA CYS A 138 1.32 -1.35 6.62
C CYS A 138 1.75 -2.74 6.14
N ARG A 139 2.73 -3.34 6.82
CA ARG A 139 3.22 -4.72 6.56
C ARG A 139 2.09 -5.72 6.31
N THR A 140 1.12 -5.80 7.22
CA THR A 140 -0.03 -6.71 7.11
C THR A 140 -1.33 -6.04 7.50
N ALA A 141 -1.40 -5.54 8.74
CA ALA A 141 -2.59 -4.94 9.30
C ALA A 141 -2.25 -3.58 9.91
N PRO A 142 -3.09 -2.55 9.67
CA PRO A 142 -2.99 -1.30 10.39
C PRO A 142 -3.43 -1.48 11.85
N SER A 143 -3.05 -0.53 12.70
CA SER A 143 -3.68 -0.32 13.99
C SER A 143 -5.07 0.30 13.82
N VAL A 144 -5.83 0.35 14.93
CA VAL A 144 -7.11 1.08 14.96
C VAL A 144 -6.95 2.60 14.85
N HIS A 145 -5.71 3.12 14.97
CA HIS A 145 -5.37 4.53 14.92
C HIS A 145 -4.77 4.94 13.57
N THR A 146 -4.10 4.04 12.84
CA THR A 146 -3.30 4.33 11.62
C THR A 146 -3.98 5.34 10.71
N ARG A 147 -5.20 5.05 10.25
CA ARG A 147 -5.87 5.90 9.26
C ARG A 147 -6.14 7.33 9.75
N ARG A 148 -6.44 7.49 11.03
CA ARG A 148 -6.58 8.81 11.65
C ARG A 148 -5.22 9.52 11.72
N LEU A 149 -4.16 8.79 12.09
CA LEU A 149 -2.80 9.32 12.15
C LEU A 149 -2.30 9.79 10.78
N LEU A 150 -2.60 9.05 9.70
CA LEU A 150 -2.26 9.46 8.33
C LEU A 150 -2.94 10.78 7.94
N LEU A 151 -4.23 10.92 8.26
CA LEU A 151 -4.98 12.15 8.02
C LEU A 151 -4.43 13.33 8.85
N GLU A 152 -4.13 13.09 10.12
CA GLU A 152 -3.55 14.09 11.03
C GLU A 152 -2.15 14.54 10.56
N HIS A 153 -1.33 13.61 10.05
CA HIS A 153 -0.05 13.94 9.41
C HIS A 153 -0.25 14.81 8.15
N GLY A 154 -1.27 14.48 7.34
CA GLY A 154 -1.71 15.30 6.20
C GLY A 154 -0.84 15.21 4.95
N GLY A 155 0.19 14.36 4.94
CA GLY A 155 1.04 14.09 3.77
C GLY A 155 0.54 12.98 2.84
N PHE A 156 -0.44 12.17 3.26
CA PHE A 156 -0.92 11.00 2.51
C PHE A 156 -2.27 11.28 1.85
N MET A 157 -2.37 10.96 0.55
CA MET A 157 -3.59 11.07 -0.23
C MET A 157 -4.47 9.83 -0.10
N TYR A 158 -3.85 8.65 0.00
CA TYR A 158 -4.57 7.38 0.11
C TYR A 158 -3.87 6.40 1.06
N ASP A 159 -4.63 5.42 1.56
CA ASP A 159 -4.07 4.22 2.18
C ASP A 159 -4.51 2.95 1.43
N SER A 160 -3.70 1.91 1.51
CA SER A 160 -3.92 0.60 0.88
C SER A 160 -4.09 -0.53 1.90
N ASP A 161 -4.42 -0.20 3.14
CA ASP A 161 -4.58 -1.14 4.26
C ASP A 161 -5.95 -1.85 4.28
N ALA A 162 -6.51 -2.10 3.10
CA ALA A 162 -7.82 -2.73 2.93
C ALA A 162 -7.80 -3.71 1.76
N TYR A 163 -8.55 -4.80 1.90
CA TYR A 163 -8.57 -5.94 0.96
C TYR A 163 -10.00 -6.34 0.57
N ASN A 164 -10.92 -5.38 0.64
CA ASN A 164 -12.36 -5.63 0.75
C ASN A 164 -13.17 -5.06 -0.42
N ASP A 165 -12.52 -4.54 -1.46
CA ASP A 165 -13.19 -4.04 -2.65
C ASP A 165 -12.23 -4.09 -3.85
N GLU A 166 -12.79 -3.92 -5.04
CA GLU A 166 -12.08 -3.89 -6.33
C GLU A 166 -12.14 -2.49 -6.95
N LEU A 167 -12.66 -1.50 -6.20
CA LEU A 167 -12.71 -0.10 -6.57
C LEU A 167 -12.21 0.77 -5.42
N PRO A 168 -11.54 1.90 -5.70
CA PRO A 168 -11.24 2.90 -4.68
C PRO A 168 -12.50 3.49 -4.07
N TYR A 169 -12.45 3.79 -2.77
CA TYR A 169 -13.58 4.41 -2.07
C TYR A 169 -13.09 5.35 -0.96
N TYR A 170 -13.94 6.28 -0.56
CA TYR A 170 -13.64 7.16 0.58
C TYR A 170 -14.26 6.60 1.86
N VAL A 171 -13.51 6.71 2.96
CA VAL A 171 -14.01 6.49 4.32
C VAL A 171 -14.01 7.77 5.12
N ASP A 172 -15.04 7.95 5.94
CA ASP A 172 -15.12 9.06 6.89
C ASP A 172 -14.41 8.67 8.19
N VAL A 173 -13.43 9.47 8.60
CA VAL A 173 -12.62 9.26 9.79
C VAL A 173 -12.81 10.43 10.73
N ALA A 174 -13.07 10.13 12.00
CA ALA A 174 -13.15 11.14 13.03
C ALA A 174 -11.74 11.50 13.50
N CYS A 175 -11.36 12.77 13.32
CA CYS A 175 -10.10 13.35 13.76
C CYS A 175 -10.37 14.40 14.84
N GLU A 176 -9.45 14.58 15.78
CA GLU A 176 -9.52 15.70 16.72
C GLU A 176 -9.15 17.01 16.01
N VAL A 177 -9.86 18.09 16.35
CA VAL A 177 -9.53 19.43 15.83
C VAL A 177 -8.35 19.98 16.64
N SER A 178 -7.16 20.07 16.04
CA SER A 178 -6.05 20.79 16.66
C SER A 178 -6.28 22.30 16.53
N SER A 179 -5.91 23.08 17.55
CA SER A 179 -5.97 24.55 17.49
C SER A 179 -5.00 25.16 16.46
N SER A 180 -4.04 24.38 15.96
CA SER A 180 -3.04 24.79 14.95
C SER A 180 -3.51 24.61 13.50
N THR A 181 -4.55 23.82 13.23
CA THR A 181 -4.90 23.42 11.85
C THR A 181 -5.69 24.47 11.07
N ARG A 182 -6.31 25.47 11.72
CA ARG A 182 -7.08 26.50 11.01
C ARG A 182 -6.21 27.38 10.10
N ASP A 183 -5.02 27.76 10.56
CA ASP A 183 -4.13 28.65 9.79
C ASP A 183 -3.33 27.87 8.72
N GLU A 184 -2.94 26.62 9.00
CA GLU A 184 -2.15 25.80 8.08
C GLU A 184 -2.98 25.18 6.94
N GLN A 185 -4.24 24.76 7.18
CA GLN A 185 -5.12 24.26 6.12
C GLN A 185 -5.50 25.35 5.12
N GLN A 186 -5.65 26.59 5.60
CA GLN A 186 -6.00 27.73 4.75
C GLN A 186 -4.83 28.15 3.85
N GLN A 187 -3.58 27.94 4.31
CA GLN A 187 -2.37 28.17 3.49
C GLN A 187 -2.04 27.01 2.54
N ARG A 188 -2.27 25.74 2.92
CA ARG A 188 -1.96 24.58 2.06
C ARG A 188 -2.99 24.32 0.96
N SER A 189 -4.25 24.65 1.17
CA SER A 189 -5.30 24.51 0.14
C SER A 189 -5.07 25.43 -1.08
N ALA A 190 -4.23 26.45 -0.94
CA ALA A 190 -3.82 27.33 -2.05
C ALA A 190 -2.66 26.77 -2.90
N ALA A 191 -1.98 25.71 -2.44
CA ALA A 191 -0.74 25.21 -3.06
C ALA A 191 -0.93 23.94 -3.93
N ILE A 192 -2.09 23.29 -3.86
CA ILE A 192 -2.40 22.10 -4.65
C ILE A 192 -3.62 22.42 -5.52
N ALA A 193 -3.38 23.05 -6.67
CA ALA A 193 -4.35 23.11 -7.76
C ALA A 193 -4.06 21.94 -8.71
N PRO A 194 -5.01 21.01 -8.95
CA PRO A 194 -4.85 20.03 -10.01
C PRO A 194 -4.86 20.73 -11.38
N PRO A 195 -4.10 20.24 -12.38
CA PRO A 195 -4.18 20.78 -13.73
C PRO A 195 -5.58 20.58 -14.31
N ASP A 196 -6.11 21.61 -14.97
CA ASP A 196 -7.42 21.62 -15.63
C ASP A 196 -7.59 20.39 -16.55
N ARG A 197 -8.42 19.43 -16.13
CA ARG A 197 -9.01 18.43 -17.03
C ARG A 197 -10.48 18.75 -17.24
N PRO A 198 -10.98 18.67 -18.49
CA PRO A 198 -12.40 18.86 -18.75
C PRO A 198 -13.21 17.76 -18.05
N ALA A 199 -14.35 18.16 -17.47
CA ALA A 199 -15.24 17.28 -16.73
C ALA A 199 -15.75 16.12 -17.63
N PRO A 200 -15.71 14.86 -17.15
CA PRO A 200 -16.31 13.76 -17.90
C PRO A 200 -17.84 13.90 -17.91
N SER A 201 -18.44 13.66 -19.09
CA SER A 201 -19.89 13.75 -19.30
C SER A 201 -20.62 12.67 -18.50
N ALA A 202 -21.74 13.05 -17.88
CA ALA A 202 -22.57 12.17 -17.06
C ALA A 202 -23.20 11.04 -17.89
N ALA A 203 -22.59 9.85 -17.83
CA ALA A 203 -23.24 8.59 -18.11
C ALA A 203 -23.37 7.82 -16.79
N ASN A 204 -24.60 7.49 -16.43
CA ASN A 204 -25.03 6.92 -15.16
C ASN A 204 -24.80 5.40 -15.13
N PRO A 205 -23.97 4.83 -14.24
CA PRO A 205 -24.04 3.41 -13.93
C PRO A 205 -24.86 3.22 -12.65
N ALA A 206 -25.84 2.33 -12.73
CA ALA A 206 -26.74 1.92 -11.66
C ALA A 206 -26.09 1.97 -10.26
N GLU A 207 -26.59 2.87 -9.42
CA GLU A 207 -26.20 3.00 -8.02
C GLU A 207 -26.45 1.67 -7.29
N ARG A 208 -25.39 0.89 -7.05
CA ARG A 208 -25.40 -0.06 -5.93
C ARG A 208 -25.65 0.76 -4.66
N PRO A 209 -26.49 0.28 -3.72
CA PRO A 209 -26.73 1.01 -2.49
C PRO A 209 -25.39 1.25 -1.81
N ARG A 210 -25.04 2.54 -1.62
CA ARG A 210 -23.94 2.95 -0.75
C ARG A 210 -24.14 2.24 0.57
N ASN A 211 -23.30 1.25 0.89
CA ASN A 211 -23.40 0.53 2.14
C ASN A 211 -23.23 1.58 3.27
N PRO A 212 -24.26 1.89 4.08
CA PRO A 212 -24.23 3.03 5.00
C PRO A 212 -23.46 2.74 6.30
N LEU A 213 -22.58 1.75 6.28
CA LEU A 213 -21.76 1.32 7.40
C LEU A 213 -20.32 1.72 7.06
N ARG A 214 -19.67 2.70 7.70
CA ARG A 214 -19.71 3.09 9.10
C ARG A 214 -19.27 4.56 9.24
N ILE A 215 -20.21 5.47 9.50
CA ILE A 215 -19.84 6.53 10.47
C ILE A 215 -19.56 5.74 11.75
N SER A 216 -18.35 5.81 12.30
CA SER A 216 -18.06 5.05 13.51
C SER A 216 -19.13 5.40 14.55
N TRP A 217 -19.72 4.39 15.20
CA TRP A 217 -20.72 4.61 16.25
C TRP A 217 -20.21 5.64 17.28
N ARG A 218 -18.90 5.64 17.51
CA ARG A 218 -18.16 6.65 18.29
C ARG A 218 -18.33 8.09 17.80
N ALA A 219 -18.28 8.36 16.48
CA ALA A 219 -18.49 9.71 15.95
C ALA A 219 -19.95 10.18 16.12
N ARG A 220 -20.94 9.29 15.90
CA ARG A 220 -22.36 9.61 16.16
C ARG A 220 -22.61 9.88 17.64
N MET A 221 -22.03 9.07 18.52
CA MET A 221 -22.16 9.25 19.97
C MET A 221 -21.39 10.47 20.48
N HIS A 222 -20.22 10.80 19.93
CA HIS A 222 -19.53 12.06 20.26
C HIS A 222 -20.34 13.28 19.86
N ALA A 223 -20.98 13.29 18.69
CA ALA A 223 -21.87 14.39 18.29
C ALA A 223 -23.06 14.52 19.25
N LEU A 224 -23.65 13.39 19.67
CA LEU A 224 -24.71 13.36 20.67
C LEU A 224 -24.21 13.86 22.05
N TYR A 225 -23.05 13.42 22.52
CA TYR A 225 -22.48 13.86 23.79
C TYR A 225 -22.07 15.32 23.79
N ALA A 226 -21.55 15.84 22.67
CA ALA A 226 -21.28 17.27 22.51
C ALA A 226 -22.58 18.10 22.58
N LEU A 227 -23.66 17.62 21.94
CA LEU A 227 -24.98 18.25 22.04
C LEU A 227 -25.53 18.21 23.47
N ILE A 228 -25.46 17.06 24.13
CA ILE A 228 -25.87 16.91 25.54
C ILE A 228 -25.05 17.84 26.44
N GLY A 229 -23.72 17.90 26.23
CA GLY A 229 -22.84 18.82 26.96
C GLY A 229 -23.25 20.28 26.80
N SER A 230 -23.51 20.71 25.57
CA SER A 230 -24.01 22.07 25.29
C SER A 230 -25.34 22.37 25.98
N VAL A 231 -26.28 21.41 26.02
CA VAL A 231 -27.55 21.55 26.75
C VAL A 231 -27.32 21.62 28.26
N LEU A 232 -26.45 20.76 28.82
CA LEU A 232 -26.11 20.74 30.24
C LEU A 232 -25.43 22.04 30.69
N GLU A 233 -24.51 22.57 29.90
CA GLU A 233 -23.87 23.87 30.15
C GLU A 233 -24.88 25.01 30.13
N SER A 234 -25.89 24.96 29.24
CA SER A 234 -26.95 25.97 29.18
C SER A 234 -27.83 26.02 30.43
N VAL A 235 -27.88 24.94 31.21
CA VAL A 235 -28.60 24.86 32.50
C VAL A 235 -27.66 24.89 33.72
N GLY A 236 -26.41 25.32 33.53
CA GLY A 236 -25.45 25.55 34.61
C GLY A 236 -24.71 24.30 35.11
N VAL A 237 -24.84 23.16 34.42
CA VAL A 237 -24.10 21.93 34.73
C VAL A 237 -22.78 21.95 33.99
N ARG A 238 -21.65 21.99 34.72
CA ARG A 238 -20.32 21.92 34.11
C ARG A 238 -20.06 20.50 33.60
N THR A 239 -19.85 20.38 32.30
CA THR A 239 -19.33 19.15 31.68
C THR A 239 -17.82 19.26 31.44
N PRO A 240 -17.06 18.15 31.54
CA PRO A 240 -15.67 18.15 31.08
C PRO A 240 -15.64 18.45 29.57
N PRO A 241 -14.64 19.21 29.08
CA PRO A 241 -14.57 19.59 27.68
C PRO A 241 -14.39 18.35 26.79
N ILE A 242 -15.34 18.13 25.87
CA ILE A 242 -15.20 17.15 24.80
C ILE A 242 -14.48 17.87 23.66
N ALA A 243 -13.29 17.40 23.28
CA ALA A 243 -12.58 17.95 22.13
C ALA A 243 -13.46 17.83 20.87
N PRO A 244 -13.65 18.91 20.10
CA PRO A 244 -14.46 18.83 18.89
C PRO A 244 -13.79 17.86 17.90
N LEU A 245 -14.60 16.93 17.37
CA LEU A 245 -14.18 16.03 16.31
C LEU A 245 -14.57 16.63 14.95
N GLN A 246 -13.67 16.53 13.98
CA GLN A 246 -13.95 16.79 12.58
C GLN A 246 -13.95 15.48 11.79
N LEU A 247 -14.98 15.27 10.97
CA LEU A 247 -14.98 14.18 10.00
C LEU A 247 -14.14 14.60 8.80
N ARG A 248 -13.11 13.80 8.52
CA ARG A 248 -12.25 13.93 7.34
C ARG A 248 -12.38 12.69 6.48
N ARG A 249 -12.29 12.86 5.15
CA ARG A 249 -12.37 11.76 4.20
C ARG A 249 -10.96 11.28 3.86
N GLN A 250 -10.73 9.97 3.94
CA GLN A 250 -9.52 9.32 3.47
C GLN A 250 -9.86 8.47 2.25
N LEU A 251 -9.07 8.60 1.17
CA LEU A 251 -9.19 7.69 0.03
C LEU A 251 -8.55 6.35 0.41
N VAL A 252 -9.27 5.27 0.16
CA VAL A 252 -8.77 3.90 0.27
C VAL A 252 -8.63 3.35 -1.14
N ILE A 253 -7.44 2.85 -1.47
CA ILE A 253 -7.17 2.10 -2.69
C ILE A 253 -6.89 0.65 -2.27
N PRO A 254 -7.86 -0.26 -2.39
CA PRO A 254 -7.69 -1.63 -1.91
C PRO A 254 -6.49 -2.34 -2.53
N TYR A 255 -5.77 -3.07 -1.68
CA TYR A 255 -4.66 -3.92 -2.06
C TYR A 255 -5.09 -5.40 -2.06
N THR A 256 -4.12 -6.31 -2.24
CA THR A 256 -4.36 -7.74 -2.39
C THR A 256 -3.42 -8.57 -1.54
N LEU A 257 -3.99 -9.54 -0.84
CA LEU A 257 -3.27 -10.71 -0.32
C LEU A 257 -3.59 -11.97 -1.15
N CYS A 258 -4.30 -11.82 -2.27
CA CYS A 258 -4.75 -12.91 -3.14
C CYS A 258 -3.79 -13.04 -4.33
N THR A 259 -3.86 -12.11 -5.28
CA THR A 259 -2.94 -11.93 -6.42
C THR A 259 -1.60 -11.36 -5.96
N ASN A 260 -0.88 -12.14 -5.18
CA ASN A 260 0.33 -11.70 -4.48
C ASN A 260 1.36 -12.84 -4.47
N ASP A 261 2.60 -12.56 -4.85
CA ASP A 261 3.67 -13.56 -4.96
C ASP A 261 4.12 -14.12 -3.59
N SER A 262 3.66 -13.55 -2.46
CA SER A 262 3.79 -14.13 -1.12
C SER A 262 3.30 -15.58 -1.04
N LYS A 263 2.44 -16.01 -1.97
CA LYS A 263 1.97 -17.40 -2.10
C LYS A 263 3.03 -18.39 -2.59
N PHE A 264 4.23 -17.94 -2.96
CA PHE A 264 5.39 -18.81 -3.15
C PHE A 264 6.05 -19.26 -1.85
N ALA A 265 5.79 -18.57 -0.72
CA ALA A 265 6.36 -18.96 0.56
C ALA A 265 5.82 -20.34 1.02
N PRO A 266 6.56 -21.08 1.87
CA PRO A 266 6.20 -22.44 2.27
C PRO A 266 4.78 -22.61 2.79
N GLY A 267 4.15 -23.73 2.42
CA GLY A 267 2.79 -24.07 2.86
C GLY A 267 1.69 -23.24 2.18
N ARG A 268 2.00 -22.54 1.09
CA ARG A 268 1.04 -21.71 0.33
C ARG A 268 0.81 -22.25 -1.08
N ALA A 269 0.17 -21.45 -1.92
CA ALA A 269 -0.56 -21.90 -3.10
C ALA A 269 0.29 -22.10 -4.36
N PHE A 270 1.42 -21.40 -4.54
CA PHE A 270 2.16 -21.41 -5.80
C PHE A 270 3.47 -22.18 -5.68
N SER A 271 3.65 -23.17 -6.54
CA SER A 271 4.88 -23.97 -6.67
C SER A 271 5.72 -23.55 -7.88
N THR A 272 5.08 -23.02 -8.92
CA THR A 272 5.73 -22.66 -10.19
C THR A 272 5.36 -21.25 -10.65
N SER A 273 6.17 -20.69 -11.56
CA SER A 273 5.82 -19.42 -12.22
C SER A 273 4.54 -19.50 -13.03
N ALA A 274 4.18 -20.69 -13.55
CA ALA A 274 2.93 -20.90 -14.26
C ALA A 274 1.72 -20.73 -13.35
N ASP A 275 1.77 -21.25 -12.12
CA ASP A 275 0.67 -21.14 -11.15
C ASP A 275 0.33 -19.66 -10.89
N PHE A 276 1.35 -18.83 -10.62
CA PHE A 276 1.16 -17.40 -10.37
C PHE A 276 0.65 -16.67 -11.62
N TYR A 277 1.20 -17.01 -12.80
CA TYR A 277 0.78 -16.42 -14.06
C TYR A 277 -0.68 -16.73 -14.37
N GLU A 278 -1.08 -18.00 -14.32
CA GLU A 278 -2.45 -18.43 -14.61
C GLU A 278 -3.42 -17.83 -13.60
N PHE A 279 -3.07 -17.80 -12.32
CA PHE A 279 -3.89 -17.19 -11.29
C PHE A 279 -4.14 -15.68 -11.53
N CYS A 280 -3.11 -14.94 -11.95
CA CYS A 280 -3.26 -13.53 -12.29
C CYS A 280 -4.04 -13.33 -13.59
N ARG A 281 -3.80 -14.16 -14.62
CA ARG A 281 -4.54 -14.12 -15.88
C ARG A 281 -6.02 -14.36 -15.64
N ASP A 282 -6.37 -15.39 -14.89
CA ASP A 282 -7.76 -15.75 -14.62
C ASP A 282 -8.50 -14.63 -13.87
N ALA A 283 -7.81 -13.92 -12.96
CA ALA A 283 -8.37 -12.73 -12.30
C ALA A 283 -8.64 -11.58 -13.28
N ILE A 284 -7.74 -11.36 -14.24
CA ILE A 284 -7.94 -10.32 -15.29
C ILE A 284 -9.08 -10.71 -16.20
N ASP A 285 -9.09 -11.95 -16.70
CA ASP A 285 -10.10 -12.46 -17.63
C ASP A 285 -11.50 -12.38 -17.00
N ALA A 286 -11.63 -12.71 -15.71
CA ALA A 286 -12.88 -12.57 -14.97
C ALA A 286 -13.34 -11.11 -14.88
N LEU A 287 -12.46 -10.19 -14.46
CA LEU A 287 -12.80 -8.76 -14.37
C LEU A 287 -13.17 -8.14 -15.72
N MET A 288 -12.51 -8.58 -16.80
CA MET A 288 -12.81 -8.13 -18.15
C MET A 288 -14.15 -8.67 -18.64
N ALA A 289 -14.43 -9.97 -18.43
CA ALA A 289 -15.71 -10.58 -18.79
C ALA A 289 -16.88 -9.91 -18.06
N GLU A 290 -16.75 -9.65 -16.76
CA GLU A 290 -17.75 -8.93 -15.97
C GLU A 290 -18.01 -7.51 -16.52
N ALA A 291 -16.96 -6.81 -16.98
CA ALA A 291 -17.10 -5.50 -17.60
C ALA A 291 -17.82 -5.58 -18.96
N ASP A 292 -17.49 -6.57 -19.78
CA ASP A 292 -18.11 -6.79 -21.10
C ASP A 292 -19.60 -7.18 -21.01
N GLU A 293 -20.01 -7.83 -19.91
CA GLU A 293 -21.41 -8.12 -19.59
C GLU A 293 -22.21 -6.88 -19.11
N GLY A 294 -21.61 -5.70 -19.16
CA GLY A 294 -22.21 -4.43 -18.74
C GLY A 294 -21.89 -4.02 -17.31
N GLY A 295 -20.93 -4.70 -16.66
CA GLY A 295 -20.37 -4.30 -15.38
C GLY A 295 -19.46 -3.08 -15.48
N ALA A 296 -19.23 -2.40 -14.36
CA ALA A 296 -18.22 -1.35 -14.29
C ALA A 296 -16.81 -1.98 -14.33
N ARG A 297 -15.87 -1.37 -15.07
CA ARG A 297 -14.45 -1.73 -15.01
C ARG A 297 -13.91 -1.53 -13.59
N ARG A 298 -13.05 -2.44 -13.16
CA ARG A 298 -12.50 -2.49 -11.79
C ARG A 298 -10.98 -2.51 -11.79
N MET A 299 -10.38 -2.23 -10.64
CA MET A 299 -8.94 -2.33 -10.49
C MET A 299 -8.51 -3.73 -10.03
N LEU A 300 -7.33 -4.14 -10.47
CA LEU A 300 -6.61 -5.30 -9.93
C LEU A 300 -5.26 -4.83 -9.38
N SER A 301 -4.99 -5.19 -8.13
CA SER A 301 -3.66 -5.07 -7.54
C SER A 301 -2.89 -6.38 -7.71
N ILE A 302 -1.58 -6.30 -7.95
CA ILE A 302 -0.66 -7.45 -8.00
C ILE A 302 0.54 -7.14 -7.12
N GLY A 303 0.71 -7.91 -6.05
CA GLY A 303 1.79 -7.73 -5.08
C GLY A 303 3.03 -8.55 -5.43
N LEU A 304 4.19 -7.91 -5.41
CA LEU A 304 5.49 -8.49 -5.78
C LEU A 304 6.54 -8.21 -4.71
N HIS A 305 7.32 -9.20 -4.32
CA HIS A 305 8.44 -9.06 -3.37
C HIS A 305 9.74 -9.46 -4.09
N PRO A 306 10.73 -8.57 -4.25
CA PRO A 306 11.95 -8.86 -5.00
C PRO A 306 12.74 -10.07 -4.51
N ARG A 307 12.75 -10.36 -3.20
CA ARG A 307 13.33 -11.60 -2.67
C ARG A 307 12.57 -12.87 -3.04
N LEU A 308 11.30 -12.76 -3.45
CA LEU A 308 10.49 -13.89 -3.93
C LEU A 308 10.44 -13.94 -5.45
N ILE A 309 9.63 -13.09 -6.11
CA ILE A 309 9.47 -13.12 -7.58
C ILE A 309 10.81 -12.91 -8.29
N GLY A 310 11.74 -12.18 -7.69
CA GLY A 310 13.03 -11.87 -8.32
C GLY A 310 13.89 -13.08 -8.63
N HIS A 311 13.61 -14.27 -8.09
CA HIS A 311 14.33 -15.49 -8.48
C HIS A 311 14.10 -15.85 -9.96
N PRO A 312 15.12 -16.35 -10.68
CA PRO A 312 15.00 -16.65 -12.11
C PRO A 312 13.91 -17.69 -12.41
N ALA A 313 13.69 -18.65 -11.53
CA ALA A 313 12.63 -19.65 -11.69
C ALA A 313 11.20 -19.05 -11.63
N ARG A 314 11.04 -17.88 -11.02
CA ARG A 314 9.75 -17.23 -10.77
C ARG A 314 9.47 -16.07 -11.74
N ILE A 315 10.49 -15.33 -12.15
CA ILE A 315 10.35 -14.18 -13.07
C ILE A 315 10.59 -14.52 -14.54
N ALA A 316 11.24 -15.65 -14.85
CA ALA A 316 11.56 -15.97 -16.24
C ALA A 316 10.28 -16.31 -17.03
N ASP A 317 10.17 -15.70 -18.21
CA ASP A 317 9.24 -16.15 -19.25
C ASP A 317 9.64 -17.59 -19.63
N SER A 318 8.84 -18.59 -19.26
CA SER A 318 9.18 -19.98 -19.56
C SER A 318 9.19 -20.21 -21.09
N PRO A 319 10.29 -20.74 -21.67
CA PRO A 319 10.35 -21.08 -23.08
C PRO A 319 9.44 -22.26 -23.47
N THR A 320 8.85 -22.98 -22.50
CA THR A 320 7.96 -24.13 -22.72
C THR A 320 6.47 -23.77 -22.83
N GLN A 321 6.08 -22.48 -22.76
CA GLN A 321 4.70 -22.11 -23.12
C GLN A 321 4.42 -22.53 -24.58
N PRO A 322 3.37 -23.35 -24.82
CA PRO A 322 3.02 -23.84 -26.15
C PRO A 322 3.02 -22.71 -27.19
N ARG A 323 3.57 -22.97 -28.38
CA ARG A 323 3.59 -22.01 -29.50
C ARG A 323 2.20 -21.47 -29.88
N GLN A 324 1.12 -22.17 -29.53
CA GLN A 324 -0.27 -21.72 -29.70
C GLN A 324 -0.72 -20.65 -28.69
N LEU A 325 0.03 -20.41 -27.60
CA LEU A 325 -0.14 -19.24 -26.74
C LEU A 325 0.71 -18.04 -27.23
N ARG A 326 1.62 -18.24 -28.19
CA ARG A 326 2.31 -17.11 -28.86
C ARG A 326 1.42 -16.35 -29.84
N SER A 327 0.23 -16.88 -30.16
CA SER A 327 -0.80 -16.15 -30.92
C SER A 327 -1.65 -15.22 -30.05
N SER A 328 -1.46 -15.23 -28.72
CA SER A 328 -1.96 -14.18 -27.83
C SER A 328 -0.77 -13.34 -27.38
N ARG A 329 -0.78 -12.08 -27.82
CA ARG A 329 0.29 -11.11 -27.57
C ARG A 329 0.29 -10.68 -26.10
N THR A 330 1.03 -11.45 -25.28
CA THR A 330 1.82 -11.02 -24.10
C THR A 330 1.07 -10.80 -22.78
N ALA A 331 1.29 -11.68 -21.79
CA ALA A 331 0.89 -11.52 -20.39
C ALA A 331 1.07 -10.12 -19.78
N ILE A 332 2.25 -9.51 -19.95
CA ILE A 332 2.54 -8.19 -19.37
C ILE A 332 2.22 -7.04 -20.34
N ARG A 333 2.24 -7.27 -21.65
CA ARG A 333 1.78 -6.26 -22.64
C ARG A 333 0.27 -6.19 -22.70
N ASP A 334 -0.46 -7.25 -22.38
CA ASP A 334 -1.91 -7.31 -22.23
C ASP A 334 -2.31 -6.65 -20.89
N LEU A 335 -1.56 -6.92 -19.81
CA LEU A 335 -1.66 -6.14 -18.56
C LEU A 335 -1.37 -4.64 -18.75
N HIS A 336 -0.47 -4.27 -19.67
CA HIS A 336 -0.15 -2.87 -20.00
C HIS A 336 -1.07 -2.26 -21.08
N ALA A 337 -1.55 -3.03 -22.05
CA ALA A 337 -2.44 -2.59 -23.12
C ALA A 337 -3.86 -2.33 -22.60
N CYS A 338 -4.32 -3.07 -21.58
CA CYS A 338 -5.54 -2.73 -20.85
C CYS A 338 -5.44 -1.40 -20.08
N VAL A 339 -4.22 -0.91 -19.79
CA VAL A 339 -3.97 0.37 -19.10
C VAL A 339 -3.80 1.55 -20.08
N GLN A 340 -3.38 1.27 -21.32
CA GLN A 340 -3.13 2.30 -22.36
C GLN A 340 -4.26 2.42 -23.39
N ALA A 341 -5.26 1.53 -23.36
CA ALA A 341 -6.46 1.63 -24.20
C ALA A 341 -7.56 2.46 -23.51
N GLU A 342 -7.26 3.74 -23.26
CA GLU A 342 -8.18 4.90 -23.23
C GLU A 342 -7.44 6.20 -22.88
#